data_AF-A0A0C2H396-F1
#
_entry.id   AF-A0A0C2H396-F1
#
_cell.length_a   1.000
_cell.length_b   1.000
_cell.length_c   1.000
_cell.angle_alpha   90.00
_cell.angle_beta   90.00
_cell.angle_gamma   90.00
#
_symmetry.space_group_name_H-M   'P 1'
#
loop_
_entity.id
_entity.type
_entity.pdbx_description
1 polymer ?
#
loop_
_entity_poly.entity_id
_entity_poly.type
_entity_poly.pdbx_seq_one_letter_code
_entity_poly.pdbx_strand_id
1 'polypeptide(L)' 'MKRRRIHCTLLLALLVVARFALAIDDPARLVVRPDSSTVASDSRISFFCRADGNPIPNVVWKINGKPLTDSRLVSIRFA' A
#
# COMPACT_ATOMS: atom_id res chain seq x y z
N MET A 1 -29.93 26.36 35.88
CA MET A 1 -29.45 26.96 34.61
C MET A 1 -28.03 26.45 34.28
N LYS A 2 -27.88 25.30 33.58
CA LYS A 2 -26.57 24.62 33.37
C LYS A 2 -26.45 23.93 31.99
N ARG A 3 -27.02 24.53 30.93
CA ARG A 3 -27.17 23.88 29.60
C ARG A 3 -26.19 24.31 28.50
N ARG A 4 -25.16 25.12 28.78
CA ARG A 4 -24.28 25.66 27.72
C ARG A 4 -22.85 25.09 27.66
N ARG A 5 -22.38 24.37 28.69
CA ARG A 5 -20.99 23.85 28.74
C ARG A 5 -20.83 22.49 28.04
N ILE A 6 -21.84 21.63 28.09
CA ILE A 6 -21.82 20.27 27.51
C ILE A 6 -21.71 20.30 25.98
N HIS A 7 -22.32 21.30 25.32
CA HIS A 7 -22.23 21.48 23.87
C HIS A 7 -20.79 21.78 23.40
N CYS A 8 -20.03 22.57 24.17
CA CYS A 8 -18.66 22.93 23.82
C CYS A 8 -17.69 21.75 24.01
N THR A 9 -17.84 20.99 25.09
CA THR A 9 -17.01 19.79 25.33
C THR A 9 -17.30 18.67 24.34
N LEU A 10 -18.57 18.47 23.94
CA LEU A 10 -18.94 17.50 22.91
C LEU A 10 -18.42 17.92 21.52
N LEU A 11 -18.50 19.20 21.17
CA LEU A 11 -17.95 19.71 19.91
C LEU A 11 -16.43 19.55 19.85
N LEU A 12 -15.72 19.89 20.93
CA LEU A 12 -14.27 19.70 21.02
C LEU A 12 -13.89 18.21 20.94
N ALA A 13 -14.61 17.34 21.65
CA ALA A 13 -14.39 15.90 21.56
C ALA A 13 -14.64 15.36 20.15
N LEU A 14 -15.72 15.80 19.49
CA LEU A 14 -16.02 15.42 18.11
C LEU A 14 -14.93 15.89 17.14
N LEU A 15 -14.46 17.12 17.27
CA LEU A 15 -13.37 17.65 16.45
C LEU A 15 -12.08 16.86 16.65
N VAL A 16 -11.73 16.51 17.89
CA VAL A 16 -10.55 15.69 18.21
C VAL A 16 -10.69 14.30 17.57
N VAL A 17 -11.81 13.61 17.77
CA VAL A 17 -12.07 12.28 17.18
C VAL A 17 -12.02 12.34 15.64
N ALA A 18 -12.63 13.36 15.03
CA ALA A 18 -12.60 13.55 13.59
C ALA A 18 -11.17 13.76 13.05
N ARG A 19 -10.32 14.52 13.75
CA ARG A 19 -8.92 14.70 13.36
C ARG A 19 -8.13 13.39 13.43
N PHE A 20 -8.31 12.62 14.51
CA PHE A 20 -7.65 11.32 14.64
C PHE A 20 -8.13 10.33 13.58
N ALA A 21 -9.42 10.33 13.24
CA ALA A 21 -9.97 9.47 12.19
C ALA A 21 -9.36 9.78 10.80
N LEU A 22 -9.12 11.05 10.48
CA LEU A 22 -8.50 11.47 9.22
C LEU A 22 -7.00 11.14 9.13
N ALA A 23 -6.33 10.89 10.26
CA ALA A 23 -4.91 10.56 10.30
C ALA A 23 -4.60 9.07 10.06
N ILE A 24 -5.64 8.23 9.92
CA ILE A 24 -5.49 6.77 9.87
C ILE A 24 -5.30 6.23 8.45
N ASP A 25 -5.71 6.96 7.41
CA ASP A 25 -5.75 6.45 6.04
C ASP A 25 -4.66 7.11 5.17
N ASP A 26 -3.46 6.48 5.13
CA ASP A 26 -2.39 6.88 4.20
C ASP A 26 -2.47 5.97 2.96
N PRO A 27 -2.78 6.49 1.77
CA PRO A 27 -3.00 5.68 0.59
C PRO A 27 -1.75 4.89 0.19
N ALA A 28 -1.98 3.69 -0.33
CA ALA A 28 -0.91 2.83 -0.80
C ALA A 28 -0.07 3.49 -1.90
N ARG A 29 1.25 3.56 -1.69
CA ARG A 29 2.21 4.08 -2.67
C ARG A 29 3.40 3.15 -2.82
N LEU A 30 3.93 3.04 -4.04
CA LEU A 30 5.21 2.39 -4.29
C LEU A 30 6.35 3.34 -3.90
N VAL A 31 7.16 2.91 -2.92
CA VAL A 31 8.35 3.63 -2.46
C VAL A 31 9.61 3.09 -3.15
N VAL A 32 9.60 1.81 -3.52
CA VAL A 32 10.61 1.25 -4.43
C VAL A 32 9.89 0.61 -5.60
N ARG A 33 10.17 1.11 -6.80
CA ARG A 33 9.63 0.60 -8.06
C ARG A 33 10.64 -0.35 -8.69
N PRO A 34 10.19 -1.46 -9.29
CA PRO A 34 11.06 -2.28 -10.11
C PRO A 34 11.40 -1.55 -11.42
N ASP A 35 12.65 -1.67 -11.85
CA ASP A 35 13.11 -1.12 -13.12
C ASP A 35 12.72 -2.03 -14.29
N SER A 36 12.47 -1.43 -15.45
CA SER A 36 12.40 -2.20 -16.69
C SER A 36 13.79 -2.72 -17.04
N SER A 37 13.87 -3.93 -17.57
CA SER A 37 15.14 -4.56 -17.91
C SER A 37 14.99 -5.50 -19.10
N THR A 38 16.04 -5.58 -19.91
CA THR A 38 16.18 -6.53 -21.00
C THR A 38 17.40 -7.40 -20.70
N VAL A 39 17.21 -8.71 -20.71
CA VAL A 39 18.28 -9.69 -20.43
C VAL A 39 18.34 -10.71 -21.55
N ALA A 40 19.50 -11.33 -21.74
CA ALA A 40 19.64 -12.43 -22.69
C ALA A 40 18.77 -13.62 -22.27
N SER A 41 18.44 -14.48 -23.24
CA SER A 41 17.82 -15.78 -22.96
C SER A 41 18.63 -16.56 -21.91
N ASP A 42 17.92 -17.34 -21.09
CA ASP A 42 18.47 -18.14 -20.00
C ASP A 42 19.19 -17.36 -18.88
N SER A 43 19.15 -16.03 -18.92
CA SER A 43 19.67 -15.18 -17.85
C SER A 43 18.69 -15.07 -16.68
N ARG A 44 19.24 -14.88 -15.47
CA ARG A 44 18.45 -14.63 -14.26
C ARG A 44 18.49 -13.15 -13.88
N ILE A 45 17.34 -12.58 -13.58
CA ILE A 45 17.20 -11.24 -13.03
C ILE A 45 16.33 -11.29 -11.77
N SER A 46 16.45 -10.27 -10.93
CA SER A 46 15.61 -10.10 -9.74
C SER A 46 15.02 -8.69 -9.73
N PHE A 47 13.73 -8.62 -9.41
CA PHE A 47 13.02 -7.36 -9.24
C PHE A 47 12.71 -7.15 -7.76
N PHE A 48 12.81 -5.91 -7.31
CA PHE A 48 12.48 -5.52 -5.95
C PHE A 48 11.35 -4.49 -5.97
N CYS A 49 10.43 -4.61 -5.02
CA CYS A 49 9.31 -3.70 -4.86
C CYS A 49 9.01 -3.50 -3.38
N ARG A 50 8.76 -2.25 -3.00
CA ARG A 50 8.32 -1.89 -1.65
C ARG A 50 7.17 -0.90 -1.75
N ALA A 51 6.08 -1.22 -1.08
CA ALA A 51 4.92 -0.35 -0.94
C ALA A 51 4.80 0.10 0.53
N ASP A 52 4.21 1.28 0.71
CA ASP A 52 3.97 1.90 2.01
C ASP A 52 2.57 2.50 2.03
N GLY A 53 2.00 2.67 3.22
CA GLY A 53 0.63 3.10 3.45
C GLY A 53 0.13 2.66 4.82
N ASN A 54 -0.98 3.24 5.26
CA ASN A 54 -1.65 2.90 6.49
C ASN A 54 -3.13 2.62 6.18
N PRO A 55 -3.58 1.35 6.21
CA PRO A 55 -2.84 0.15 6.61
C PRO A 55 -1.74 -0.27 5.61
N ILE A 56 -0.79 -1.09 6.09
CA ILE A 56 0.34 -1.57 5.27
C ILE A 56 -0.21 -2.34 4.05
N PRO A 57 0.14 -1.95 2.82
CA PRO A 57 -0.40 -2.56 1.61
C PRO A 57 0.19 -3.95 1.32
N ASN A 58 -0.60 -4.80 0.66
CA ASN A 58 -0.13 -6.09 0.12
C ASN A 58 0.51 -5.88 -1.27
N VAL A 59 1.71 -6.42 -1.47
CA VAL A 59 2.42 -6.38 -2.77
C VAL A 59 2.15 -7.67 -3.55
N VAL A 60 1.53 -7.54 -4.72
CA VAL A 60 1.23 -8.66 -5.63
C VAL A 60 2.03 -8.51 -6.92
N TRP A 61 2.77 -9.56 -7.28
CA TRP A 61 3.44 -9.66 -8.57
C TRP A 61 2.56 -10.35 -9.61
N LYS A 62 2.60 -9.86 -10.85
CA LYS A 62 1.84 -10.42 -11.97
C LYS A 62 2.75 -10.61 -13.18
N ILE A 63 2.51 -11.69 -13.93
CA ILE A 63 3.09 -11.91 -15.26
C ILE A 63 1.94 -11.98 -16.27
N ASN A 64 2.00 -11.14 -17.31
CA ASN A 64 0.95 -11.04 -18.33
C ASN A 64 -0.45 -10.91 -17.73
N GLY A 65 -0.58 -10.08 -16.67
CA GLY A 65 -1.83 -9.84 -15.95
C GLY A 65 -2.24 -10.90 -14.92
N LYS A 66 -1.58 -12.07 -14.89
CA LYS A 66 -1.91 -13.16 -13.97
C LYS A 66 -1.08 -13.10 -12.68
N PRO A 67 -1.69 -13.24 -11.48
CA PRO A 67 -0.96 -13.26 -10.21
C PRO A 67 0.05 -14.41 -10.12
N LEU A 68 1.20 -14.13 -9.50
CA LEU A 68 2.14 -15.17 -9.08
C LEU A 68 1.72 -15.71 -7.70
N THR A 69 1.20 -16.93 -7.66
CA THR A 69 0.60 -17.52 -6.45
C THR A 69 1.54 -18.40 -5.64
N ASP A 70 2.57 -18.98 -6.26
CA ASP A 70 3.21 -20.19 -5.69
C ASP A 70 4.73 -20.09 -5.49
N SER A 71 5.41 -19.14 -6.14
CA SER A 71 6.87 -19.06 -6.05
C SER A 71 7.40 -17.64 -6.26
N ARG A 72 8.46 -17.30 -5.52
CA ARG A 72 9.26 -16.08 -5.71
C ARG A 72 10.16 -16.15 -6.96
N LEU A 73 10.27 -17.33 -7.57
CA LEU A 73 11.04 -17.57 -8.79
C LEU A 73 10.10 -18.03 -9.90
N VAL A 74 10.21 -17.39 -11.06
CA VAL A 74 9.42 -17.75 -12.24
C VAL A 74 10.32 -17.89 -13.44
N SER A 75 10.16 -19.00 -14.16
CA SER A 75 10.83 -19.26 -15.42
C SER A 75 9.90 -18.83 -16.56
N ILE A 76 10.23 -17.73 -17.21
CA ILE A 76 9.51 -17.27 -18.40
C ILE A 76 10.14 -17.96 -19.62
N ARG A 77 9.37 -18.78 -20.32
CA ARG A 77 9.78 -19.34 -21.60
C ARG A 77 9.28 -18.42 -22.71
N PHE A 78 10.20 -17.91 -23.52
CA PHE A 78 9.85 -17.24 -24.76
C PHE A 78 9.60 -18.34 -25.82
N ALA A 79 8.39 -18.37 -26.36
CA ALA A 79 8.02 -19.24 -27.48
C ALA A 79 8.29 -18.52 -28.80
#